data_AF-A0A2D6K5E2-F1
#
_entry.id   AF-A0A2D6K5E2-F1
#
_cell.length_a   1.000
_cell.length_b   1.000
_cell.length_c   1.000
_cell.angle_alpha   90.00
_cell.angle_beta   90.00
_cell.angle_gamma   90.00
#
_symmetry.space_group_name_H-M   'P 1'
#
loop_
_entity.id
_entity.type
_entity.pdbx_description
1 polymer ?
#
loop_
_entity_poly.entity_id
_entity_poly.type
_entity_poly.pdbx_seq_one_letter_code
_entity_poly.pdbx_strand_id
1 'polypeptide(L)' 'MKDIQKEAKRIMDSFMKELDKVKFDGDFFVHRDDNIRSSKAKFDETFADRILENAPETKKRWIQVEKKKW' A
#
# COMPACT_ATOMS: atom_id res chain seq x y z
N MET A 1 12.72 -18.91 9.64
CA MET A 1 11.74 -18.14 10.45
C MET A 1 12.38 -17.36 11.61
N LYS A 2 13.32 -17.93 12.37
CA LYS A 2 13.97 -17.24 13.50
C LYS A 2 14.77 -15.98 13.08
N ASP A 3 15.37 -15.98 11.90
CA ASP A 3 16.17 -14.84 11.42
C ASP A 3 15.31 -13.62 11.05
N ILE A 4 14.14 -13.85 10.43
CA ILE A 4 13.18 -12.79 10.10
C ILE A 4 12.64 -12.14 11.37
N GLN A 5 12.34 -12.94 12.40
CA GLN A 5 11.88 -12.42 13.70
C GLN A 5 12.96 -11.59 14.39
N LYS A 6 14.22 -12.04 14.34
CA LYS A 6 15.35 -11.32 14.90
C LYS A 6 15.58 -9.98 14.18
N GLU A 7 15.45 -9.98 12.87
CA GLU A 7 15.61 -8.77 12.06
C GLU A 7 14.45 -7.78 12.27
N ALA A 8 13.21 -8.27 12.31
CA ALA A 8 12.04 -7.46 12.62
C ALA A 8 12.15 -6.80 14.00
N LYS A 9 12.62 -7.57 15.00
CA LYS A 9 12.87 -7.04 16.34
C LYS A 9 13.94 -5.93 16.31
N ARG A 10 15.05 -6.15 15.61
CA ARG A 10 16.12 -5.14 15.46
C ARG A 10 15.62 -3.84 14.87
N ILE A 11 14.78 -3.91 13.83
CA ILE A 11 14.17 -2.75 13.17
C ILE A 11 13.25 -2.02 14.14
N MET A 12 12.36 -2.73 14.83
CA MET A 12 11.44 -2.12 15.80
C MET A 12 12.17 -1.47 16.97
N ASP A 13 13.18 -2.14 17.54
CA ASP A 13 13.98 -1.62 18.65
C ASP A 13 14.73 -0.33 18.23
N SER A 14 15.23 -0.29 16.99
CA SER A 14 15.91 0.90 16.46
C SER A 14 14.93 2.05 16.24
N PHE A 15 13.74 1.75 15.72
CA PHE A 15 12.69 2.74 15.50
C PHE A 15 12.19 3.36 16.82
N MET A 16 11.94 2.54 17.84
CA MET A 16 11.52 3.02 19.16
C MET A 16 12.58 3.92 19.80
N LYS A 17 13.86 3.53 19.70
CA LYS A 17 14.97 4.32 20.24
C LYS A 17 15.08 5.70 19.58
N GLU A 18 14.80 5.81 18.29
CA GLU A 18 14.78 7.11 17.61
C GLU A 18 13.51 7.91 17.91
N LEU A 19 12.36 7.25 18.06
CA LEU A 19 11.11 7.88 18.50
C LEU A 19 11.21 8.51 19.89
N ASP A 20 11.86 7.84 20.85
CA ASP A 20 12.04 8.35 22.22
C ASP A 20 12.81 9.68 22.26
N LYS A 21 13.61 9.99 21.23
CA LYS A 21 14.34 11.25 21.12
C LYS A 21 13.47 12.39 20.56
N VAL A 22 12.36 12.05 19.90
CA VAL A 22 11.44 13.04 19.32
C VAL A 22 10.51 13.53 20.42
N LYS A 23 10.79 14.72 20.96
CA LYS A 23 9.82 15.42 21.80
C LYS A 23 8.79 16.09 20.89
N PHE A 24 7.57 15.57 20.92
CA PHE A 24 6.46 16.11 20.15
C PHE A 24 5.42 16.69 21.11
N ASP A 25 5.27 18.01 21.10
CA ASP A 25 4.36 18.76 21.98
C ASP A 25 3.01 19.08 21.29
N GLY A 26 2.70 18.40 20.18
CA GLY A 26 1.48 18.62 19.41
C GLY A 26 0.45 17.50 19.59
N ASP A 27 -0.80 17.78 19.26
CA ASP A 27 -1.84 16.77 19.17
C ASP A 27 -1.77 15.99 17.84
N PHE A 28 -1.97 14.68 17.89
CA PHE A 28 -2.07 13.82 16.70
C PHE A 28 -3.43 14.03 16.00
N PHE A 29 -3.59 15.12 15.27
CA PHE A 29 -4.76 15.32 14.42
C PHE A 29 -4.41 15.04 12.95
N VAL A 30 -5.07 14.02 12.40
CA VAL A 30 -5.13 13.85 10.95
C VAL A 30 -6.14 14.87 10.43
N HIS A 31 -5.66 15.91 9.76
CA HIS A 31 -6.54 16.82 9.02
C HIS A 31 -7.20 16.03 7.90
N ARG A 32 -8.52 15.87 7.98
CA ARG A 32 -9.31 15.26 6.92
C ARG A 32 -10.15 16.36 6.30
N ASP A 33 -9.79 16.75 5.09
CA ASP A 33 -10.67 17.56 4.28
C ASP A 33 -11.95 16.77 3.99
N ASP A 34 -13.09 17.47 3.95
CA ASP A 34 -14.36 16.91 3.48
C ASP A 34 -14.29 16.63 1.97
N ASN A 35 -13.58 15.57 1.60
CA ASN A 35 -13.41 15.16 0.22
C ASN A 35 -14.49 14.15 -0.15
N ILE A 36 -15.68 14.66 -0.48
CA ILE A 36 -16.75 13.84 -1.03
C ILE A 36 -16.47 13.64 -2.52
N ARG A 37 -16.29 12.38 -2.93
CA ARG A 37 -16.14 12.03 -4.34
C ARG A 37 -17.37 12.48 -5.13
N SER A 38 -17.16 13.35 -6.11
CA SER A 38 -18.19 13.74 -7.09
C SER A 38 -18.73 12.49 -7.80
N SER A 39 -20.05 12.41 -7.95
CA SER A 39 -20.74 11.29 -8.61
C SER A 39 -20.44 11.15 -10.11
N LYS A 40 -19.74 12.14 -10.70
CA LYS A 40 -19.34 12.12 -12.11
C LYS A 40 -18.13 11.20 -12.30
N ALA A 41 -18.39 9.95 -12.64
CA ALA A 41 -17.36 9.07 -13.17
C ALA A 41 -17.01 9.47 -14.62
N LYS A 42 -15.73 9.66 -14.91
CA LYS A 42 -15.24 9.71 -16.30
C LYS A 42 -14.83 8.30 -16.71
N PHE A 43 -15.23 7.89 -17.91
CA PHE A 43 -14.72 6.66 -18.50
C PHE A 43 -13.25 6.87 -18.87
N ASP A 44 -12.40 5.91 -18.49
CA ASP A 44 -10.97 5.93 -18.79
C ASP A 44 -10.67 4.81 -19.78
N GLU A 45 -10.59 5.18 -21.05
CA GLU A 45 -10.41 4.24 -22.17
C GLU A 45 -9.10 3.45 -22.05
N THR A 46 -8.09 4.03 -21.42
CA THR A 46 -6.74 3.46 -21.27
C THR A 46 -6.57 2.59 -20.01
N PHE A 47 -7.60 2.53 -19.16
CA PHE A 47 -7.52 1.82 -17.88
C PHE A 47 -7.23 0.33 -18.05
N ALA A 48 -7.90 -0.31 -19.00
CA ALA A 48 -7.71 -1.74 -19.26
C ALA A 48 -6.26 -2.04 -19.69
N ASP A 49 -5.69 -1.19 -20.54
CA ASP A 49 -4.34 -1.40 -21.08
C ASP A 49 -3.29 -1.21 -19.99
N ARG A 50 -3.42 -0.16 -19.15
CA ARG A 50 -2.50 0.08 -18.02
C ARG A 50 -2.51 -1.02 -16.96
N ILE A 51 -3.66 -1.64 -16.73
CA ILE A 51 -3.77 -2.79 -15.82
C ILE A 51 -3.04 -4.00 -16.38
N LEU A 52 -3.21 -4.26 -17.68
CA LEU A 52 -2.63 -5.45 -18.32
C LEU A 52 -1.12 -5.32 -18.55
N GLU A 53 -0.60 -4.11 -18.74
CA GLU A 53 0.83 -3.84 -18.92
C GLU A 53 1.68 -4.34 -17.74
N ASN A 54 1.18 -4.18 -16.51
CA ASN A 54 1.90 -4.55 -15.29
C ASN A 54 1.48 -5.92 -14.74
N ALA A 55 0.61 -6.65 -15.43
CA ALA A 55 0.12 -7.93 -14.96
C ALA A 55 1.19 -9.02 -15.13
N PRO A 56 1.47 -9.85 -14.10
CA PRO A 56 2.51 -10.88 -14.16
C PRO A 56 2.32 -11.89 -15.29
N GLU A 57 1.07 -12.30 -15.51
CA GLU A 57 0.66 -13.15 -16.64
C GLU A 57 -0.65 -12.64 -17.21
N THR A 58 -0.74 -12.61 -18.54
CA THR A 58 -1.97 -12.24 -19.26
C THR A 58 -2.32 -13.28 -20.32
N LYS A 59 -3.62 -13.45 -20.55
CA LYS A 59 -4.17 -14.25 -21.64
C LYS A 59 -5.22 -13.43 -22.38
N LYS A 60 -4.85 -12.87 -23.54
CA LYS A 60 -5.66 -11.88 -24.27
C LYS A 60 -5.95 -10.67 -23.37
N ARG A 61 -7.21 -10.34 -23.10
CA ARG A 61 -7.63 -9.22 -22.24
C ARG A 61 -7.84 -9.60 -20.76
N TRP A 62 -7.25 -10.70 -20.32
CA TRP A 62 -7.48 -11.23 -18.97
C TRP A 62 -6.16 -11.42 -18.24
N ILE A 63 -6.14 -11.11 -16.95
CA ILE A 63 -5.04 -11.47 -16.05
C ILE A 63 -5.18 -12.96 -15.73
N GLN A 64 -4.10 -13.70 -15.93
CA GLN A 64 -4.05 -15.12 -15.60
C GLN A 64 -3.58 -15.29 -14.16
N VAL A 65 -4.33 -16.04 -13.36
CA VAL A 65 -3.99 -16.34 -11.97
C VAL A 65 -4.02 -17.84 -11.74
N GLU A 66 -3.10 -18.34 -10.92
CA GLU A 66 -3.13 -19.74 -10.50
C GLU A 66 -4.35 -20.02 -9.62
N LYS A 67 -5.06 -21.11 -9.90
CA LYS A 67 -6.21 -21.52 -9.07
C LYS A 67 -5.73 -21.81 -7.65
N LYS A 68 -6.37 -21.20 -6.66
CA LYS A 68 -6.13 -21.40 -5.21
C LYS A 68 -4.78 -20.89 -4.67
N LYS A 69 -4.04 -20.06 -5.43
CA LYS A 69 -2.93 -19.29 -4.88
C LYS A 69 -3.34 -17.82 -4.88
N TRP A 70 -3.75 -17.35 -3.70
CA TRP A 70 -3.88 -15.93 -3.39
C TRP A 70 -2.72 -15.58 -2.46
#